data_AF-A0AAD8P5B6-F1
#
_entry.id   AF-A0AAD8P5B6-F1
#
_cell.length_a   1.000
_cell.length_b   1.000
_cell.length_c   1.000
_cell.angle_alpha   90.00
_cell.angle_beta   90.00
_cell.angle_gamma   90.00
#
_symmetry.space_group_name_H-M   'P 1'
#
loop_
_entity.id
_entity.type
_entity.pdbx_description
1 polymer ?
#
loop_
_entity_poly.entity_id
_entity_poly.type
_entity_poly.pdbx_seq_one_letter_code
_entity_poly.pdbx_strand_id
1 'polypeptide(L)'
;MKSMKLYLITLISLTSATTSLALYAKPGCNDTCGNILIPYPFGMGTSCYLNEWFSVDCNSSTPYLPAFGYLQLLSLDLEKQTVNVNVAMISDCQTLVWSSSQILSFDLRGSPFLFSQEHNIFVVEGCGNAVIMEQNNNLLTGCSTICRNLTTSNSNMSCYGINCCQTSIPYFLEMFMVNISELQGAADGSCGSAFLVDEGWYYANRFSGLSEVVVPISLRWTLTEQDISGSNCSDVAVRWLDLGNGSEVKTFMCSCSPVEQGSPYLVNGCQVVKECAGCNGECYFNASTGFICFSSQFPLARDKSSTLGVVLGVSISIGLLILSASEKPISLTRSGEHRSLATHFMLAMEEGELISVIDYRIVNDGARGELIAIANLAMQCLNLNGKNRPTMKEVASELERIRMTHVPTNIGNSKYNVGEDEPIML
;
A
#
# COMPACT_ATOMS: atom_id res chain seq x y z
N MET A 1 28.13 -40.56 -65.23
CA MET A 1 27.76 -40.93 -63.85
C MET A 1 27.92 -39.70 -62.97
N LYS A 2 26.81 -39.21 -62.43
CA LYS A 2 26.71 -38.09 -61.47
C LYS A 2 27.39 -38.51 -60.16
N SER A 3 28.16 -37.60 -59.54
CA SER A 3 28.32 -37.61 -58.08
C SER A 3 28.52 -36.18 -57.59
N MET A 4 27.43 -35.66 -57.03
CA MET A 4 27.25 -34.35 -56.45
C MET A 4 27.74 -34.44 -55.00
N LYS A 5 28.84 -33.75 -54.65
CA LYS A 5 29.30 -33.65 -53.26
C LYS A 5 28.47 -32.58 -52.54
N LEU A 6 27.55 -33.05 -51.72
CA LEU A 6 26.70 -32.26 -50.84
C LEU A 6 27.55 -31.71 -49.68
N TYR A 7 27.72 -30.40 -49.59
CA TYR A 7 28.31 -29.75 -48.42
C TYR A 7 27.24 -29.68 -47.31
N LEU A 8 27.50 -30.36 -46.19
CA LEU A 8 26.66 -30.32 -45.00
C LEU A 8 27.06 -29.07 -44.18
N ILE A 9 26.26 -28.01 -44.25
CA ILE A 9 26.37 -26.86 -43.34
C ILE A 9 25.64 -27.24 -42.05
N THR A 10 26.40 -27.61 -41.01
CA THR A 10 25.84 -27.77 -39.67
C THR A 10 25.59 -26.39 -39.06
N LEU A 11 24.32 -25.95 -39.05
CA LEU A 11 23.90 -24.83 -38.21
C LEU A 11 23.99 -25.27 -36.74
N ILE A 12 24.95 -24.69 -36.01
CA ILE A 12 24.96 -24.74 -34.55
C ILE A 12 23.87 -23.79 -34.10
N SER A 13 22.71 -24.33 -33.74
CA SER A 13 21.68 -23.58 -33.01
C SER A 13 22.23 -23.28 -31.61
N LEU A 14 22.80 -22.09 -31.42
CA LEU A 14 22.93 -21.53 -30.07
C LEU A 14 21.51 -21.23 -29.59
N THR A 15 20.91 -22.19 -28.89
CA THR A 15 19.81 -21.86 -27.98
C THR A 15 20.43 -21.02 -26.87
N SER A 16 20.33 -19.70 -26.97
CA SER A 16 20.48 -18.82 -25.83
C SER A 16 19.43 -19.25 -24.83
N ALA A 17 19.80 -20.07 -23.83
CA ALA A 17 19.00 -20.16 -22.64
C ALA A 17 18.93 -18.73 -22.13
N THR A 18 17.74 -18.12 -22.18
CA THR A 18 17.48 -16.89 -21.46
C THR A 18 17.59 -17.24 -19.99
N THR A 19 18.79 -17.19 -19.43
CA THR A 19 18.97 -17.15 -17.99
C THR A 19 18.34 -15.83 -17.57
N SER A 20 17.09 -15.89 -17.11
CA SER A 20 16.53 -14.79 -16.33
C SER A 20 17.54 -14.48 -15.24
N LEU A 21 18.01 -13.23 -15.17
CA LEU A 21 18.83 -12.82 -14.03
C LEU A 21 18.00 -13.10 -12.78
N ALA A 22 18.46 -14.02 -11.93
CA ALA A 22 17.89 -14.21 -10.60
C ALA A 22 18.16 -12.92 -9.82
N LEU A 23 17.13 -12.09 -9.72
CA LEU A 23 17.20 -10.77 -9.09
C LEU A 23 17.13 -10.88 -7.56
N TYR A 24 16.53 -11.98 -7.09
CA TYR A 24 16.23 -12.22 -5.70
C TYR A 24 17.22 -13.18 -5.03
N ALA A 25 17.92 -14.03 -5.79
CA ALA A 25 18.92 -14.96 -5.26
C ALA A 25 20.35 -14.61 -5.69
N LYS A 26 21.34 -15.18 -4.99
CA LYS A 26 22.75 -15.07 -5.38
C LYS A 26 22.97 -15.55 -6.82
N PRO A 27 23.93 -15.00 -7.58
CA PRO A 27 24.24 -15.46 -8.93
C PRO A 27 24.54 -16.97 -8.96
N GLY A 28 23.83 -17.70 -9.82
CA GLY A 28 23.94 -19.16 -9.94
C GLY A 28 23.01 -19.95 -9.01
N CYS A 29 22.26 -19.28 -8.14
CA CYS A 29 21.25 -19.88 -7.29
C CYS A 29 19.85 -19.70 -7.88
N ASN A 30 18.97 -20.67 -7.62
CA ASN A 30 17.57 -20.57 -8.00
C ASN A 30 16.80 -19.74 -6.95
N ASP A 31 15.95 -18.83 -7.41
CA ASP A 31 15.17 -17.91 -6.58
C ASP A 31 13.71 -18.34 -6.39
N THR A 32 13.32 -19.52 -6.87
CA THR A 32 11.94 -20.02 -6.74
C THR A 32 11.87 -21.51 -6.43
N CYS A 33 10.96 -21.89 -5.52
CA CYS A 33 10.58 -23.28 -5.27
C CYS A 33 9.06 -23.42 -5.49
N GLY A 34 8.66 -24.11 -6.55
CA GLY A 34 7.27 -24.13 -6.96
C GLY A 34 6.79 -22.72 -7.30
N ASN A 35 5.77 -22.25 -6.58
CA ASN A 35 5.20 -20.90 -6.75
C ASN A 35 5.72 -19.88 -5.73
N ILE A 36 6.68 -20.28 -4.89
CA ILE A 36 7.18 -19.45 -3.79
C ILE A 36 8.53 -18.87 -4.19
N LEU A 37 8.64 -17.54 -4.10
CA LEU A 37 9.89 -16.81 -4.26
C LEU A 37 10.77 -17.01 -3.01
N ILE A 38 12.03 -17.38 -3.23
CA ILE A 38 13.06 -17.59 -2.22
C ILE A 38 14.15 -16.54 -2.39
N PRO A 39 13.96 -15.33 -1.84
CA PRO A 39 14.95 -14.27 -1.91
C PRO A 39 16.06 -14.44 -0.87
N TYR A 40 17.27 -14.01 -1.23
CA TYR A 40 18.36 -13.81 -0.29
C TYR A 40 17.92 -12.81 0.81
N PRO A 41 18.18 -13.07 2.12
CA PRO A 41 19.20 -13.98 2.68
C PRO A 41 18.85 -15.47 2.68
N PHE A 42 17.61 -15.84 2.34
CA PHE A 42 17.21 -17.23 2.18
C PHE A 42 17.71 -17.81 0.85
N GLY A 43 17.92 -19.11 0.80
CA GLY A 43 18.42 -19.73 -0.43
C GLY A 43 18.42 -21.24 -0.40
N MET A 44 18.43 -21.82 -1.59
CA MET A 44 18.43 -23.26 -1.80
C MET A 44 19.77 -23.71 -2.38
N GLY A 45 20.32 -24.79 -1.83
CA GLY A 45 21.60 -25.34 -2.25
C GLY A 45 22.80 -24.64 -1.58
N THR A 46 23.96 -25.24 -1.79
CA THR A 46 25.20 -24.84 -1.11
C THR A 46 25.59 -23.41 -1.46
N SER A 47 25.93 -22.61 -0.45
CA SER A 47 26.40 -21.21 -0.58
C SER A 47 25.35 -20.20 -1.10
N CYS A 48 24.09 -20.61 -1.25
CA CYS A 48 23.01 -19.77 -1.76
C CYS A 48 22.26 -18.95 -0.70
N TYR A 49 22.42 -19.30 0.57
CA TYR A 49 21.84 -18.61 1.72
C TYR A 49 22.91 -17.84 2.51
N LEU A 50 22.49 -17.05 3.49
CA LEU A 50 23.38 -16.28 4.37
C LEU A 50 24.12 -17.19 5.37
N ASN A 51 23.36 -18.00 6.10
CA ASN A 51 23.86 -19.03 7.02
C ASN A 51 22.81 -20.15 7.17
N GLU A 52 23.13 -21.20 7.91
CA GLU A 52 22.29 -22.42 8.01
C GLU A 52 20.85 -22.15 8.49
N TRP A 53 20.61 -21.09 9.28
CA TRP A 53 19.26 -20.69 9.70
C TRP A 53 18.38 -20.20 8.54
N PHE A 54 18.99 -19.73 7.46
CA PHE A 54 18.31 -19.22 6.25
C PHE A 54 18.33 -20.23 5.10
N SER A 55 18.75 -21.47 5.35
CA SER A 55 18.67 -22.54 4.37
C SER A 55 17.20 -22.93 4.09
N VAL A 56 16.89 -23.14 2.82
CA VAL A 56 15.59 -23.63 2.37
C VAL A 56 15.81 -24.93 1.61
N ASP A 57 15.09 -25.98 2.00
CA ASP A 57 15.03 -27.23 1.27
C ASP A 57 13.76 -27.27 0.41
N CYS A 58 13.91 -27.63 -0.87
CA CYS A 58 12.82 -27.67 -1.82
C CYS A 58 12.57 -29.11 -2.25
N ASN A 59 11.56 -29.74 -1.67
CA ASN A 59 11.16 -31.09 -2.01
C ASN A 59 9.92 -31.04 -2.89
N SER A 60 10.04 -31.53 -4.13
CA SER A 60 8.92 -31.65 -5.06
C SER A 60 8.11 -30.35 -5.21
N SER A 61 8.81 -29.23 -5.42
CA SER A 61 8.23 -27.87 -5.53
C SER A 61 7.59 -27.32 -4.24
N THR A 62 7.79 -27.97 -3.09
CA THR A 62 7.35 -27.48 -1.79
C THR A 62 8.57 -27.09 -0.95
N PRO A 63 8.67 -25.83 -0.48
CA PRO A 63 9.79 -25.38 0.32
C PRO A 63 9.58 -25.65 1.82
N TYR A 64 10.68 -25.94 2.50
CA TYR A 64 10.74 -26.23 3.93
C TYR A 64 11.91 -25.50 4.58
N LEU A 65 11.76 -25.11 5.85
CA LEU A 65 12.84 -24.59 6.70
C LEU A 65 13.43 -25.72 7.56
N PRO A 66 14.61 -26.26 7.22
CA PRO A 66 15.20 -27.39 7.94
C PRO A 66 15.52 -27.05 9.41
N ALA A 67 15.90 -25.80 9.67
CA ALA A 67 16.33 -25.31 10.98
C ALA A 67 15.29 -25.49 12.10
N PHE A 68 14.01 -25.61 11.75
CA PHE A 68 12.90 -25.72 12.69
C PHE A 68 12.14 -27.05 12.56
N GLY A 69 12.83 -28.12 12.18
CA GLY A 69 12.21 -29.44 12.02
C GLY A 69 11.39 -29.55 10.73
N TYR A 70 11.88 -28.92 9.65
CA TYR A 70 11.25 -28.95 8.32
C TYR A 70 9.83 -28.37 8.30
N LEU A 71 9.64 -27.19 8.91
CA LEU A 71 8.37 -26.46 8.77
C LEU A 71 8.16 -26.06 7.31
N GLN A 72 6.96 -26.30 6.78
CA GLN A 72 6.60 -25.91 5.43
C GLN A 72 6.56 -24.38 5.33
N LEU A 73 7.33 -23.85 4.40
CA LEU A 73 7.40 -22.44 4.08
C LEU A 73 6.25 -22.05 3.14
N LEU A 74 5.57 -20.94 3.42
CA LEU A 74 4.47 -20.42 2.61
C LEU A 74 4.84 -19.15 1.85
N SER A 75 5.51 -18.22 2.53
CA SER A 75 5.92 -16.95 1.94
C SER A 75 7.08 -16.33 2.70
N LEU A 76 7.85 -15.52 1.98
CA LEU A 76 8.94 -14.68 2.50
C LEU A 76 8.66 -13.24 2.10
N ASP A 77 8.74 -12.33 3.06
CA ASP A 77 8.57 -10.89 2.84
C ASP A 77 9.83 -10.16 3.31
N LEU A 78 10.54 -9.55 2.36
CA LEU A 78 11.77 -8.81 2.65
C LEU A 78 11.50 -7.44 3.28
N GLU A 79 10.35 -6.83 2.98
CA GLU A 79 9.94 -5.52 3.48
C GLU A 79 9.44 -5.64 4.91
N LYS A 80 8.64 -6.65 5.21
CA LYS A 80 8.19 -6.91 6.59
C LYS A 80 9.22 -7.66 7.41
N GLN A 81 10.26 -8.21 6.78
CA GLN A 81 11.19 -9.18 7.36
C GLN A 81 10.46 -10.33 8.07
N THR A 82 9.46 -10.87 7.40
CA THR A 82 8.68 -12.00 7.92
C THR A 82 8.85 -13.23 7.06
N VAL A 83 8.68 -14.38 7.71
CA VAL A 83 8.53 -15.67 7.07
C VAL A 83 7.28 -16.35 7.59
N ASN A 84 6.40 -16.79 6.69
CA ASN A 84 5.18 -17.47 7.07
C ASN A 84 5.38 -18.97 6.94
N VAL A 85 5.13 -19.70 8.02
CA VAL A 85 5.28 -21.16 8.07
C VAL A 85 4.01 -21.82 8.59
N ASN A 86 3.76 -23.02 8.10
CA ASN A 86 2.65 -23.86 8.53
C ASN A 86 2.97 -24.56 9.84
N VAL A 87 2.09 -24.43 10.83
CA VAL A 87 2.18 -25.13 12.12
C VAL A 87 0.88 -25.84 12.45
N ALA A 88 0.97 -26.95 13.18
CA ALA A 88 -0.21 -27.68 13.60
C ALA A 88 -1.08 -26.81 14.53
N MET A 89 -2.34 -26.67 14.15
CA MET A 89 -3.40 -26.11 14.99
C MET A 89 -3.67 -27.05 16.15
N ILE A 90 -3.83 -26.46 17.32
CA ILE A 90 -4.16 -27.19 18.54
C ILE A 90 -5.68 -27.25 18.67
N SER A 91 -6.22 -28.45 18.76
CA SER A 91 -7.64 -28.68 19.03
C SER A 91 -7.83 -29.70 20.14
N ASP A 92 -8.87 -29.50 20.95
CA ASP A 92 -9.29 -30.44 22.01
C ASP A 92 -9.79 -31.79 21.43
N CYS A 93 -9.99 -31.86 20.11
CA CYS A 93 -10.29 -33.08 19.37
C CYS A 93 -9.16 -34.13 19.40
N GLN A 94 -7.90 -33.72 19.64
CA GLN A 94 -6.74 -34.56 19.35
C GLN A 94 -6.23 -35.43 20.50
N THR A 95 -6.89 -35.52 21.67
CA THR A 95 -6.45 -36.46 22.73
C THR A 95 -7.57 -37.18 23.49
N LEU A 96 -7.57 -38.52 23.35
CA LEU A 96 -8.24 -39.51 24.19
C LEU A 96 -7.61 -39.66 25.61
N VAL A 97 -6.84 -38.68 26.10
CA VAL A 97 -6.17 -38.75 27.41
C VAL A 97 -6.31 -37.40 28.12
N TRP A 98 -7.04 -37.40 29.23
CA TRP A 98 -7.44 -36.23 30.00
C TRP A 98 -6.30 -35.48 30.71
N SER A 99 -6.62 -34.22 31.04
CA SER A 99 -6.07 -33.36 32.11
C SER A 99 -4.85 -32.50 31.76
N SER A 100 -5.12 -31.21 31.52
CA SER A 100 -4.18 -30.08 31.33
C SER A 100 -3.28 -30.19 30.09
N SER A 101 -3.82 -29.80 28.92
CA SER A 101 -3.10 -29.71 27.65
C SER A 101 -2.23 -28.44 27.60
N GLN A 102 -1.14 -28.43 28.36
CA GLN A 102 -0.04 -27.49 28.12
C GLN A 102 0.66 -27.89 26.82
N ILE A 103 0.69 -26.99 25.84
CA ILE A 103 1.30 -27.25 24.54
C ILE A 103 2.40 -26.25 24.30
N LEU A 104 3.60 -26.78 24.04
CA LEU A 104 4.81 -26.02 23.83
C LEU A 104 4.95 -25.66 22.34
N SER A 105 5.25 -24.39 22.05
CA SER A 105 5.69 -23.99 20.72
C SER A 105 7.04 -24.65 20.38
N PHE A 106 7.42 -24.67 19.12
CA PHE A 106 8.82 -24.95 18.78
C PHE A 106 9.73 -23.82 19.31
N ASP A 107 10.99 -24.16 19.56
CA ASP A 107 11.96 -23.30 20.24
C ASP A 107 12.76 -22.48 19.22
N LEU A 108 12.66 -21.16 19.27
CA LEU A 108 13.44 -20.24 18.44
C LEU A 108 14.64 -19.64 19.16
N ARG A 109 14.89 -19.98 20.43
CA ARG A 109 15.97 -19.38 21.22
C ARG A 109 17.33 -19.61 20.57
N GLY A 110 18.12 -18.54 20.48
CA GLY A 110 19.43 -18.57 19.83
C GLY A 110 19.40 -18.63 18.31
N SER A 111 18.21 -18.74 17.69
CA SER A 111 18.02 -18.54 16.25
C SER A 111 17.81 -17.05 15.95
N PRO A 112 18.00 -16.60 14.70
CA PRO A 112 17.68 -15.24 14.31
C PRO A 112 16.17 -14.99 14.09
N PHE A 113 15.29 -15.84 14.61
CA PHE A 113 13.84 -15.77 14.40
C PHE A 113 13.08 -15.56 15.72
N LEU A 114 11.96 -14.86 15.62
CA LEU A 114 11.03 -14.59 16.73
C LEU A 114 9.60 -14.76 16.22
N PHE A 115 8.67 -15.21 17.07
CA PHE A 115 7.24 -15.09 16.76
C PHE A 115 6.88 -13.61 16.63
N SER A 116 6.36 -13.21 15.47
CA SER A 116 6.07 -11.81 15.18
C SER A 116 4.93 -11.29 16.06
N GLN A 117 5.20 -10.23 16.82
CA GLN A 117 4.18 -9.56 17.62
C GLN A 117 3.17 -8.79 16.76
N GLU A 118 3.63 -8.24 15.65
CA GLU A 118 2.84 -7.35 14.79
C GLU A 118 1.95 -8.10 13.79
N HIS A 119 2.30 -9.35 13.46
CA HIS A 119 1.65 -10.09 12.38
C HIS A 119 0.89 -11.33 12.85
N ASN A 120 1.01 -11.70 14.13
CA ASN A 120 0.24 -12.81 14.69
C ASN A 120 -0.82 -12.33 15.68
N ILE A 121 -1.93 -13.06 15.69
CA ILE A 121 -2.98 -12.99 16.70
C ILE A 121 -3.17 -14.36 17.33
N PHE A 122 -3.50 -14.37 18.61
CA PHE A 122 -3.92 -15.56 19.32
C PHE A 122 -5.43 -15.68 19.24
N VAL A 123 -5.90 -16.80 18.69
CA VAL A 123 -7.32 -17.06 18.47
C VAL A 123 -7.73 -18.30 19.26
N VAL A 124 -8.87 -18.18 19.93
CA VAL A 124 -9.56 -19.28 20.59
C VAL A 124 -10.92 -19.41 19.96
N GLU A 125 -11.23 -20.59 19.43
CA GLU A 125 -12.54 -20.94 18.93
C GLU A 125 -13.15 -22.01 19.83
N GLY A 126 -14.45 -21.90 20.11
CA GLY A 126 -15.12 -22.64 21.16
C GLY A 126 -15.39 -21.80 22.40
N CYS A 127 -15.54 -22.48 23.53
CA CYS A 127 -16.04 -21.93 24.79
C CYS A 127 -15.18 -22.46 25.93
N GLY A 128 -14.64 -21.57 26.74
CA GLY A 128 -13.64 -21.88 27.76
C GLY A 128 -12.54 -20.83 27.78
N ASN A 129 -11.40 -21.19 28.36
CA ASN A 129 -10.27 -20.30 28.52
C ASN A 129 -9.03 -20.90 27.86
N ALA A 130 -8.25 -20.07 27.16
CA ALA A 130 -6.90 -20.42 26.78
C ALA A 130 -5.96 -19.25 27.02
N VAL A 131 -4.75 -19.56 27.47
CA VAL A 131 -3.75 -18.58 27.83
C VAL A 131 -2.41 -18.92 27.22
N ILE A 132 -1.69 -17.89 26.78
CA ILE A 132 -0.29 -17.99 26.40
C ILE A 132 0.55 -17.65 27.64
N MET A 133 1.53 -18.50 27.92
CA MET A 133 2.45 -18.38 29.05
C MET A 133 3.90 -18.44 28.57
N GLU A 134 4.79 -17.79 29.32
CA GLU A 134 6.23 -17.97 29.24
C GLU A 134 6.69 -19.30 29.90
N GLN A 135 7.95 -19.69 29.68
CA GLN A 135 8.56 -20.87 30.32
C GLN A 135 8.55 -20.86 31.84
N ASN A 136 8.63 -19.67 32.46
CA ASN A 136 8.60 -19.49 33.92
C ASN A 136 7.16 -19.54 34.50
N ASN A 137 6.17 -19.94 33.69
CA ASN A 137 4.74 -19.90 33.99
C ASN A 137 4.17 -18.49 34.22
N ASN A 138 4.86 -17.44 33.79
CA ASN A 138 4.27 -16.11 33.74
C ASN A 138 3.21 -16.05 32.63
N LEU A 139 2.03 -15.54 32.99
CA LEU A 139 0.93 -15.32 32.07
C LEU A 139 1.25 -14.13 31.15
N LEU A 140 1.17 -14.33 29.84
CA LEU A 140 1.42 -13.28 28.84
C LEU A 140 0.13 -12.62 28.37
N THR A 141 -0.76 -13.43 27.80
CA THR A 141 -2.04 -13.01 27.25
C THR A 141 -3.00 -14.18 27.30
N GLY A 142 -4.28 -13.90 27.18
CA GLY A 142 -5.29 -14.93 27.29
C GLY A 142 -6.61 -14.50 26.71
N CYS A 143 -7.46 -15.51 26.49
CA CYS A 143 -8.75 -15.35 25.90
C CYS A 143 -9.76 -16.21 26.65
N SER A 144 -10.92 -15.61 26.94
CA SER A 144 -12.03 -16.25 27.64
C SER A 144 -13.28 -16.13 26.78
N THR A 145 -14.01 -17.24 26.63
CA THR A 145 -15.12 -17.37 25.69
C THR A 145 -16.29 -18.09 26.33
N ILE A 146 -17.51 -17.66 25.99
CA ILE A 146 -18.76 -18.32 26.41
C ILE A 146 -19.56 -18.80 25.21
N CYS A 147 -20.27 -19.91 25.39
CA CYS A 147 -21.18 -20.44 24.38
C CYS A 147 -22.53 -19.74 24.46
N ARG A 148 -23.00 -19.19 23.33
CA ARG A 148 -24.39 -18.76 23.19
C ARG A 148 -25.00 -19.47 21.99
N ASN A 149 -26.11 -20.16 22.25
CA ASN A 149 -26.87 -20.84 21.20
C ASN A 149 -27.62 -19.78 20.37
N LEU A 150 -26.95 -19.23 19.35
CA LEU A 150 -27.54 -18.27 18.43
C LEU A 150 -28.22 -19.06 17.30
N THR A 151 -29.55 -19.09 17.32
CA THR A 151 -30.39 -19.66 16.25
C THR A 151 -30.31 -18.89 14.93
N THR A 152 -29.67 -17.72 14.94
CA THR A 152 -29.44 -16.89 13.75
C THR A 152 -27.96 -16.94 13.40
N SER A 153 -27.65 -17.67 12.32
CA SER A 153 -26.37 -17.62 11.63
C SER A 153 -26.15 -16.25 11.00
N ASN A 154 -25.85 -15.24 11.83
CA ASN A 154 -25.32 -13.99 11.31
C ASN A 154 -23.88 -14.26 10.89
N SER A 155 -23.65 -14.22 9.58
CA SER A 155 -22.36 -14.36 8.92
C SER A 155 -21.30 -13.31 9.31
N ASN A 156 -21.63 -12.38 10.21
CA ASN A 156 -20.75 -11.33 10.72
C ASN A 156 -20.49 -11.54 12.23
N MET A 157 -20.16 -12.77 12.65
CA MET A 157 -19.83 -13.04 14.05
C MET A 157 -18.50 -12.36 14.40
N SER A 158 -18.52 -11.32 15.21
CA SER A 158 -17.31 -10.67 15.71
C SER A 158 -16.63 -11.56 16.77
N CYS A 159 -15.29 -11.70 16.74
CA CYS A 159 -14.56 -12.64 17.61
C CYS A 159 -14.20 -12.03 18.97
N TYR A 160 -15.21 -11.66 19.75
CA TYR A 160 -15.01 -10.93 21.01
C TYR A 160 -15.76 -11.57 22.18
N GLY A 161 -15.52 -12.86 22.41
CA GLY A 161 -15.89 -13.56 23.65
C GLY A 161 -17.13 -14.45 23.57
N ILE A 162 -17.85 -14.48 22.45
CA ILE A 162 -18.97 -15.41 22.22
C ILE A 162 -18.57 -16.39 21.13
N ASN A 163 -18.50 -17.69 21.45
CA ASN A 163 -18.06 -18.80 20.59
C ASN A 163 -16.63 -18.70 20.03
N CYS A 164 -16.00 -17.53 20.09
CA CYS A 164 -14.57 -17.34 19.85
C CYS A 164 -14.09 -16.04 20.50
N CYS A 165 -12.79 -15.94 20.78
CA CYS A 165 -12.15 -14.65 21.02
C CYS A 165 -10.73 -14.62 20.45
N GLN A 166 -10.27 -13.41 20.17
CA GLN A 166 -8.93 -13.15 19.66
C GLN A 166 -8.24 -12.09 20.53
N THR A 167 -6.92 -12.18 20.61
CA THR A 167 -6.08 -11.20 21.31
C THR A 167 -4.69 -11.16 20.68
N SER A 168 -3.98 -10.06 20.82
CA SER A 168 -2.58 -9.95 20.36
C SER A 168 -1.62 -10.50 21.41
N ILE A 169 -0.42 -10.91 20.98
CA ILE A 169 0.70 -11.13 21.90
C ILE A 169 1.33 -9.79 22.27
N PRO A 170 1.87 -9.63 23.50
CA PRO A 170 2.32 -8.33 23.99
C PRO A 170 3.66 -7.86 23.41
N TYR A 171 4.53 -8.78 22.99
CA TYR A 171 5.88 -8.53 22.48
C TYR A 171 6.37 -9.73 21.65
N PHE A 172 7.56 -9.64 21.06
CA PHE A 172 8.13 -10.72 20.27
C PHE A 172 8.53 -11.89 21.16
N LEU A 173 8.21 -13.12 20.76
CA LEU A 173 8.46 -14.31 21.58
C LEU A 173 9.51 -15.18 20.92
N GLU A 174 10.44 -15.71 21.71
CA GLU A 174 11.33 -16.80 21.26
C GLU A 174 10.63 -18.16 21.38
N MET A 175 9.67 -18.24 22.29
CA MET A 175 8.85 -19.43 22.51
C MET A 175 7.68 -19.12 23.43
N PHE A 176 6.68 -20.00 23.46
CA PHE A 176 5.54 -19.89 24.36
C PHE A 176 4.90 -21.23 24.64
N MET A 177 4.06 -21.26 25.67
CA MET A 177 3.16 -22.38 25.96
C MET A 177 1.71 -21.90 25.88
N VAL A 178 0.85 -22.72 25.29
CA VAL A 178 -0.60 -22.53 25.38
C VAL A 178 -1.14 -23.46 26.47
N ASN A 179 -1.87 -22.91 27.42
CA ASN A 179 -2.60 -23.68 28.41
C ASN A 179 -4.09 -23.46 28.23
N ILE A 180 -4.82 -24.57 28.16
CA ILE A 180 -6.24 -24.60 27.85
C ILE A 180 -6.99 -25.10 29.09
N SER A 181 -8.10 -24.44 29.42
CA SER A 181 -8.95 -24.79 30.56
C SER A 181 -10.41 -24.76 30.14
N GLU A 182 -11.07 -25.91 30.29
CA GLU A 182 -12.52 -26.10 30.02
C GLU A 182 -12.95 -25.76 28.60
N LEU A 183 -12.06 -25.90 27.60
CA LEU A 183 -12.33 -25.53 26.22
C LEU A 183 -13.17 -26.58 25.49
N GLN A 184 -14.41 -26.24 25.18
CA GLN A 184 -15.38 -27.06 24.45
C GLN A 184 -15.71 -26.40 23.11
N GLY A 185 -16.26 -27.16 22.16
CA GLY A 185 -16.73 -26.58 20.91
C GLY A 185 -17.96 -25.69 21.07
N ALA A 186 -18.15 -24.77 20.11
CA ALA A 186 -19.29 -23.87 20.07
C ALA A 186 -20.62 -24.58 19.68
N ALA A 187 -20.55 -25.76 19.07
CA ALA A 187 -21.68 -26.59 18.70
C ALA A 187 -21.56 -28.00 19.31
N ASP A 188 -22.67 -28.71 19.44
CA ASP A 188 -22.70 -30.06 19.98
C ASP A 188 -21.85 -31.00 19.09
N GLY A 189 -20.82 -31.61 19.68
CA GLY A 189 -19.84 -32.44 18.96
C GLY A 189 -18.76 -31.68 18.18
N SER A 190 -18.71 -30.35 18.21
CA SER A 190 -17.57 -29.58 17.69
C SER A 190 -16.45 -29.51 18.73
N CYS A 191 -15.21 -29.31 18.30
CA CYS A 191 -14.07 -29.14 19.21
C CYS A 191 -13.72 -27.67 19.38
N GLY A 192 -13.26 -27.32 20.57
CA GLY A 192 -12.61 -26.04 20.78
C GLY A 192 -11.13 -26.13 20.42
N SER A 193 -10.55 -25.00 20.07
CA SER A 193 -9.17 -24.89 19.59
C SER A 193 -8.56 -23.56 19.98
N ALA A 194 -7.26 -23.55 20.22
CA ALA A 194 -6.52 -22.35 20.61
C ALA A 194 -5.18 -22.32 19.89
N PHE A 195 -4.91 -21.29 19.11
CA PHE A 195 -3.73 -21.27 18.24
C PHE A 195 -3.27 -19.84 17.97
N LEU A 196 -1.96 -19.68 17.78
CA LEU A 196 -1.36 -18.46 17.24
C LEU A 196 -1.41 -18.55 15.72
N VAL A 197 -1.81 -17.48 15.04
CA VAL A 197 -1.99 -17.47 13.58
C VAL A 197 -1.64 -16.11 13.00
N ASP A 198 -1.18 -16.09 11.76
CA ASP A 198 -1.03 -14.88 10.96
C ASP A 198 -2.38 -14.15 10.82
N GLU A 199 -2.40 -12.87 11.19
CA GLU A 199 -3.62 -12.06 11.22
C GLU A 199 -4.27 -11.93 9.84
N GLY A 200 -3.46 -11.63 8.82
CA GLY A 200 -3.95 -11.43 7.45
C GLY A 200 -4.58 -12.70 6.90
N TRP A 201 -3.94 -13.85 7.12
CA TRP A 201 -4.47 -15.14 6.73
C TRP A 201 -5.74 -15.51 7.50
N TYR A 202 -5.77 -15.26 8.82
CA TYR A 202 -6.96 -15.57 9.64
C TYR A 202 -8.18 -14.85 9.10
N TYR A 203 -8.13 -13.54 8.89
CA TYR A 203 -9.29 -12.80 8.38
C TYR A 203 -9.66 -13.16 6.94
N ALA A 204 -8.70 -13.53 6.11
CA ALA A 204 -8.98 -14.00 4.75
C ALA A 204 -9.72 -15.35 4.73
N ASN A 205 -9.48 -16.23 5.71
CA ASN A 205 -10.01 -17.60 5.73
C ASN A 205 -11.10 -17.87 6.78
N ARG A 206 -11.37 -16.89 7.67
CA ARG A 206 -12.31 -17.03 8.80
C ARG A 206 -13.71 -17.50 8.40
N PHE A 207 -14.19 -17.10 7.22
CA PHE A 207 -15.53 -17.45 6.73
C PHE A 207 -15.56 -18.73 5.88
N SER A 208 -14.40 -19.33 5.61
CA SER A 208 -14.28 -20.57 4.84
C SER A 208 -14.53 -21.81 5.69
N GLY A 209 -14.71 -21.65 7.01
CA GLY A 209 -14.76 -22.75 7.97
C GLY A 209 -13.37 -23.36 8.12
N LEU A 210 -12.69 -23.06 9.23
CA LEU A 210 -11.37 -23.60 9.53
C LEU A 210 -11.49 -25.11 9.75
N SER A 211 -11.32 -25.88 8.67
CA SER A 211 -11.23 -27.35 8.69
C SER A 211 -9.77 -27.83 8.68
N GLU A 212 -8.82 -26.90 8.63
CA GLU A 212 -7.41 -27.21 8.51
C GLU A 212 -6.80 -27.52 9.88
N VAL A 213 -6.09 -28.65 9.95
CA VAL A 213 -5.27 -29.05 11.11
C VAL A 213 -4.00 -28.20 11.22
N VAL A 214 -3.77 -27.31 10.26
CA VAL A 214 -2.55 -26.52 10.13
C VAL A 214 -2.95 -25.08 9.91
N VAL A 215 -2.28 -24.17 10.60
CA VAL A 215 -2.47 -22.72 10.47
C VAL A 215 -1.13 -22.06 10.20
N PRO A 216 -1.09 -20.99 9.40
CA PRO A 216 0.14 -20.26 9.18
C PRO A 216 0.44 -19.33 10.34
N ILE A 217 1.71 -19.22 10.69
CA ILE A 217 2.22 -18.21 11.62
C ILE A 217 3.29 -17.38 10.94
N SER A 218 3.41 -16.13 11.35
CA SER A 218 4.43 -15.19 10.89
C SER A 218 5.60 -15.14 11.87
N LEU A 219 6.79 -15.54 11.44
CA LEU A 219 8.03 -15.34 12.19
C LEU A 219 8.74 -14.09 11.68
N ARG A 220 9.18 -13.24 12.60
CA ARG A 220 10.10 -12.14 12.33
C ARG A 220 11.51 -12.69 12.29
N TRP A 221 12.26 -12.45 11.22
CA TRP A 221 13.69 -12.76 11.18
C TRP A 221 14.54 -11.51 11.40
N THR A 222 15.75 -11.72 11.87
CA THR A 222 16.68 -10.67 12.28
C THR A 222 18.02 -10.83 11.61
N LEU A 223 18.72 -9.72 11.43
CA LEU A 223 20.10 -9.68 10.93
C LEU A 223 20.95 -8.85 11.86
N THR A 224 22.19 -9.28 12.03
CA THR A 224 23.21 -8.53 12.77
C THR A 224 23.92 -7.54 11.84
N GLU A 225 24.72 -6.65 12.42
CA GLU A 225 25.55 -5.71 11.66
C GLU A 225 26.57 -6.43 10.76
N GLN A 226 27.06 -7.59 11.21
CA GLN A 226 28.02 -8.40 10.45
C GLN A 226 27.35 -9.02 9.22
N ASP A 227 26.10 -9.46 9.33
CA ASP A 227 25.35 -10.08 8.24
C ASP A 227 25.12 -9.13 7.07
N ILE A 228 24.95 -7.84 7.34
CA ILE A 228 24.73 -6.81 6.31
C ILE A 228 26.03 -6.11 5.85
N SER A 229 27.15 -6.32 6.54
CA SER A 229 28.42 -5.63 6.25
C SER A 229 28.95 -5.86 4.82
N GLY A 230 28.54 -6.95 4.18
CA GLY A 230 28.89 -7.31 2.81
C GLY A 230 27.88 -6.90 1.73
N SER A 231 26.72 -6.32 2.09
CA SER A 231 25.70 -5.88 1.13
C SER A 231 25.85 -4.39 0.80
N ASN A 232 25.52 -4.00 -0.43
CA ASN A 232 25.42 -2.58 -0.83
C ASN A 232 23.98 -2.09 -0.56
N CYS A 233 23.56 -2.25 0.69
CA CYS A 233 22.21 -1.94 1.13
C CYS A 233 21.95 -0.43 0.96
N SER A 234 21.17 -0.06 -0.04
CA SER A 234 20.93 1.35 -0.42
C SER A 234 20.30 2.16 0.70
N ASP A 235 19.43 1.53 1.49
CA ASP A 235 18.78 2.11 2.66
C ASP A 235 18.75 1.10 3.81
N VAL A 236 19.44 1.42 4.90
CA VAL A 236 19.55 0.59 6.09
C VAL A 236 18.68 1.17 7.20
N ALA A 237 17.60 0.48 7.51
CA ALA A 237 16.78 0.74 8.67
C ALA A 237 17.25 -0.11 9.87
N VAL A 238 17.33 0.50 11.05
CA VAL A 238 17.55 -0.23 12.31
C VAL A 238 16.23 -0.34 13.06
N ARG A 239 15.96 -1.50 13.63
CA ARG A 239 14.80 -1.76 14.49
C ARG A 239 15.24 -2.43 15.79
N TRP A 240 14.48 -2.17 16.85
CA TRP A 240 14.64 -2.80 18.15
C TRP A 240 13.36 -3.59 18.43
N LEU A 241 13.52 -4.87 18.71
CA LEU A 241 12.41 -5.80 18.95
C LEU A 241 12.36 -6.11 20.44
N ASP A 242 11.32 -5.66 21.12
CA ASP A 242 11.12 -5.90 22.55
C ASP A 242 10.76 -7.38 22.80
N LEU A 243 11.44 -8.00 23.77
CA LEU A 243 11.19 -9.37 24.23
C LEU A 243 10.38 -9.43 25.53
N GLY A 244 9.96 -8.29 26.08
CA GLY A 244 9.09 -8.20 27.26
C GLY A 244 9.76 -8.47 28.61
N ASN A 245 11.00 -8.94 28.61
CA ASN A 245 11.81 -9.16 29.82
C ASN A 245 12.75 -7.98 30.14
N GLY A 246 12.58 -6.85 29.46
CA GLY A 246 13.46 -5.68 29.52
C GLY A 246 14.67 -5.75 28.59
N SER A 247 14.78 -6.79 27.76
CA SER A 247 15.78 -6.92 26.71
C SER A 247 15.18 -6.62 25.34
N GLU A 248 16.01 -6.09 24.44
CA GLU A 248 15.63 -5.81 23.06
C GLU A 248 16.63 -6.46 22.09
N VAL A 249 16.12 -6.95 20.96
CA VAL A 249 16.95 -7.46 19.85
C VAL A 249 17.12 -6.36 18.81
N LYS A 250 18.36 -5.93 18.60
CA LYS A 250 18.71 -5.03 17.50
C LYS A 250 18.72 -5.81 16.19
N THR A 251 17.98 -5.36 15.20
CA THR A 251 17.99 -5.94 13.84
C THR A 251 18.18 -4.87 12.78
N PHE A 252 18.82 -5.27 11.69
CA PHE A 252 19.03 -4.44 10.51
C PHE A 252 18.13 -4.88 9.37
N MET A 253 17.56 -3.91 8.67
CA MET A 253 16.64 -4.10 7.57
C MET A 253 17.11 -3.31 6.36
N CYS A 254 17.11 -3.99 5.21
CA CYS A 254 17.42 -3.39 3.93
C CYS A 254 16.16 -3.32 3.09
N SER A 255 16.00 -2.20 2.37
CA SER A 255 14.92 -2.03 1.40
C SER A 255 15.48 -1.54 0.06
N CYS A 256 14.84 -1.97 -1.03
CA CYS A 256 15.03 -1.34 -2.32
C CYS A 256 14.23 -0.04 -2.38
N SER A 257 14.61 0.88 -3.27
CA SER A 257 13.82 2.07 -3.53
C SER A 257 12.43 1.68 -4.07
N PRO A 258 11.39 2.51 -3.91
CA PRO A 258 10.03 2.18 -4.41
C PRO A 258 9.94 1.93 -5.93
N VAL A 259 10.97 2.28 -6.70
CA VAL A 259 11.08 2.06 -8.16
C VAL A 259 12.05 0.93 -8.53
N GLU A 260 12.51 0.18 -7.55
CA GLU A 260 13.43 -0.93 -7.70
C GLU A 260 12.77 -2.22 -7.22
N GLN A 261 13.22 -3.33 -7.77
CA GLN A 261 12.86 -4.68 -7.36
C GLN A 261 14.12 -5.51 -7.12
N GLY A 262 13.99 -6.58 -6.35
CA GLY A 262 15.08 -7.52 -6.06
C GLY A 262 15.34 -7.72 -4.58
N SER A 263 16.43 -8.42 -4.28
CA SER A 263 16.86 -8.56 -2.88
C SER A 263 17.83 -7.43 -2.51
N PRO A 264 17.48 -6.54 -1.57
CA PRO A 264 18.37 -5.47 -1.12
C PRO A 264 19.55 -5.99 -0.28
N TYR A 265 19.56 -7.28 0.04
CA TYR A 265 20.61 -7.95 0.78
C TYR A 265 21.73 -8.48 -0.14
N LEU A 266 21.60 -8.34 -1.46
CA LEU A 266 22.63 -8.67 -2.44
C LEU A 266 23.38 -7.42 -2.91
N VAL A 267 24.65 -7.59 -3.27
CA VAL A 267 25.43 -6.52 -3.94
C VAL A 267 24.80 -6.25 -5.31
N ASN A 268 24.35 -5.01 -5.54
CA ASN A 268 23.58 -4.61 -6.73
C ASN A 268 22.30 -5.45 -6.94
N GLY A 269 21.68 -5.91 -5.84
CA GLY A 269 20.46 -6.72 -5.89
C GLY A 269 19.20 -5.93 -6.22
N CYS A 270 19.14 -4.65 -5.84
CA CYS A 270 18.07 -3.76 -6.26
C CYS A 270 18.31 -3.29 -7.69
N GLN A 271 17.36 -3.55 -8.57
CA GLN A 271 17.39 -3.06 -9.95
C GLN A 271 16.12 -2.31 -10.26
N VAL A 272 16.26 -1.22 -10.99
CA VAL A 272 15.13 -0.41 -11.46
C VAL A 272 14.15 -1.30 -12.23
N VAL A 273 12.87 -1.21 -11.86
CA VAL A 273 11.79 -1.95 -12.55
C VAL A 273 11.79 -1.59 -14.03
N LYS A 274 11.39 -2.53 -14.90
CA LYS A 274 11.48 -2.34 -16.36
C LYS A 274 10.68 -1.13 -16.85
N GLU A 275 9.57 -0.86 -16.18
CA GLU A 275 8.66 0.27 -16.37
C GLU A 275 9.39 1.61 -16.17
N CYS A 276 10.28 1.66 -15.16
CA CYS A 276 11.06 2.86 -14.85
C CYS A 276 12.37 2.94 -15.63
N ALA A 277 12.93 1.81 -16.08
CA ALA A 277 14.20 1.77 -16.82
C ALA A 277 14.14 2.55 -18.16
N GLY A 278 12.95 2.71 -18.73
CA GLY A 278 12.71 3.50 -19.95
C GLY A 278 12.33 4.96 -19.70
N CYS A 279 12.22 5.41 -18.45
CA CYS A 279 11.86 6.80 -18.15
C CYS A 279 13.01 7.74 -18.48
N ASN A 280 12.72 8.80 -19.22
CA ASN A 280 13.67 9.87 -19.50
C ASN A 280 13.49 11.03 -18.50
N GLY A 281 13.58 10.73 -17.20
CA GLY A 281 13.44 11.65 -16.06
C GLY A 281 13.03 10.93 -14.76
N GLU A 282 12.31 11.59 -13.85
CA GLU A 282 11.94 10.99 -12.55
C GLU A 282 10.86 9.90 -12.71
N CYS A 283 11.06 8.75 -12.06
CA CYS A 283 10.06 7.70 -11.95
C CYS A 283 9.59 7.61 -10.50
N TYR A 284 8.29 7.41 -10.28
CA TYR A 284 7.74 7.14 -8.95
C TYR A 284 6.56 6.17 -9.05
N PHE A 285 6.30 5.47 -7.96
CA PHE A 285 5.16 4.55 -7.84
C PHE A 285 3.94 5.29 -7.28
N ASN A 286 2.77 5.08 -7.90
CA ASN A 286 1.49 5.51 -7.38
C ASN A 286 0.58 4.28 -7.20
N ALA A 287 0.03 4.08 -6.01
CA ALA A 287 -0.78 2.90 -5.69
C ALA A 287 -2.01 2.71 -6.60
N SER A 288 -2.57 3.80 -7.15
CA SER A 288 -3.76 3.75 -8.00
C SER A 288 -3.45 3.57 -9.49
N THR A 289 -2.29 4.05 -9.95
CA THR A 289 -1.97 4.13 -11.38
C THR A 289 -0.67 3.42 -11.78
N GLY A 290 0.03 2.81 -10.82
CA GLY A 290 1.31 2.14 -11.05
C GLY A 290 2.49 3.10 -11.19
N PHE A 291 3.54 2.67 -11.90
CA PHE A 291 4.75 3.47 -12.15
C PHE A 291 4.47 4.61 -13.15
N ILE A 292 4.90 5.83 -12.79
CA ILE A 292 4.71 7.03 -13.61
C ILE A 292 6.09 7.63 -13.92
N CYS A 293 6.36 7.90 -15.20
CA CYS A 293 7.53 8.65 -15.65
C CYS A 293 7.21 10.14 -15.83
N PHE A 294 8.05 11.01 -15.29
CA PHE A 294 8.15 12.42 -15.68
C PHE A 294 9.36 12.61 -16.59
N SER A 295 9.21 13.38 -17.67
CA SER A 295 10.34 13.72 -18.53
C SER A 295 11.18 14.84 -17.90
N SER A 296 12.50 14.64 -17.79
CA SER A 296 13.47 15.66 -17.39
C SER A 296 13.74 16.68 -18.51
N GLN A 297 12.99 16.65 -19.60
CA GLN A 297 13.04 17.67 -20.65
C GLN A 297 12.27 18.93 -20.23
N PHE A 298 12.68 19.51 -19.10
CA PHE A 298 12.66 20.95 -18.95
C PHE A 298 14.12 21.40 -19.00
N PRO A 299 14.54 22.21 -19.99
CA PRO A 299 15.83 22.87 -19.87
C PRO A 299 15.83 23.61 -18.53
N LEU A 300 17.00 23.64 -17.88
CA LEU A 300 17.31 24.59 -16.82
C LEU A 300 17.18 26.02 -17.38
N ALA A 301 15.97 26.47 -17.66
CA ALA A 301 15.60 27.77 -17.21
C ALA A 301 15.74 27.69 -15.69
N ARG A 302 16.86 28.22 -15.20
CA ARG A 302 16.84 28.97 -13.95
C ARG A 302 15.80 30.06 -14.17
N ASP A 303 14.52 29.70 -14.15
CA ASP A 303 13.46 30.66 -14.04
C ASP A 303 13.56 31.03 -12.58
N LYS A 304 14.20 32.18 -12.33
CA LYS A 304 13.91 32.94 -11.15
C LYS A 304 12.39 32.96 -11.11
N SER A 305 11.79 32.20 -10.19
CA SER A 305 10.41 32.41 -9.81
C SER A 305 10.34 33.89 -9.46
N SER A 306 9.89 34.67 -10.43
CA SER A 306 9.74 36.08 -10.26
C SER A 306 8.58 36.14 -9.30
N THR A 307 8.88 36.44 -8.04
CA THR A 307 7.92 36.78 -6.99
C THR A 307 6.86 37.77 -7.52
N LEU A 308 7.18 38.51 -8.59
CA LEU A 308 6.30 39.36 -9.39
C LEU A 308 5.10 38.63 -10.02
N GLY A 309 5.23 37.40 -10.55
CA GLY A 309 4.12 36.67 -11.18
C GLY A 309 3.08 36.19 -10.16
N VAL A 310 3.53 35.76 -8.98
CA VAL A 310 2.66 35.39 -7.86
C VAL A 310 1.97 36.63 -7.27
N VAL A 311 2.70 37.74 -7.13
CA VAL A 311 2.14 39.02 -6.65
C VAL A 311 1.10 39.58 -7.62
N LEU A 312 1.37 39.58 -8.94
CA LEU A 312 0.43 40.10 -9.94
C LEU A 312 -0.86 39.26 -10.02
N GLY A 313 -0.76 37.93 -9.97
CA GLY A 313 -1.95 37.05 -9.98
C GLY A 313 -2.83 37.22 -8.74
N VAL A 314 -2.22 37.39 -7.56
CA VAL A 314 -2.95 37.61 -6.30
C VAL A 314 -3.55 39.02 -6.22
N SER A 315 -2.82 40.07 -6.64
CA SER A 315 -3.32 41.45 -6.62
C SER A 315 -4.50 41.69 -7.56
N ILE A 316 -4.52 41.04 -8.72
CA ILE A 316 -5.58 41.21 -9.73
C ILE A 316 -6.84 40.43 -9.33
N SER A 317 -6.66 39.23 -8.76
CA SER A 317 -7.77 38.44 -8.21
C SER A 317 -8.42 39.13 -7.01
N ILE A 318 -7.62 39.67 -6.09
CA ILE A 318 -8.14 40.44 -4.95
C ILE A 318 -8.82 41.73 -5.43
N GLY A 319 -8.30 42.40 -6.46
CA GLY A 319 -8.94 43.57 -7.06
C GLY A 319 -10.33 43.26 -7.65
N LEU A 320 -10.46 42.16 -8.40
CA LEU A 320 -11.74 41.71 -8.95
C LEU A 320 -12.73 41.32 -7.84
N LEU A 321 -12.26 40.65 -6.79
CA LEU A 321 -13.10 40.25 -5.66
C LEU A 321 -13.57 41.45 -4.81
N ILE A 322 -12.70 42.43 -4.56
CA ILE A 322 -13.04 43.68 -3.84
C ILE A 322 -14.06 44.52 -4.63
N LEU A 323 -14.03 44.47 -5.96
CA LEU A 323 -15.02 45.17 -6.79
C LEU A 323 -16.41 44.52 -6.72
N SER A 324 -16.49 43.20 -6.45
CA SER A 324 -17.74 42.44 -6.37
C SER A 324 -18.31 42.24 -4.96
N ALA A 325 -17.48 42.37 -3.92
CA ALA A 325 -17.85 42.10 -2.53
C ALA A 325 -17.69 43.37 -1.67
N SER A 326 -18.68 43.71 -0.85
CA SER A 326 -18.60 44.84 0.10
C SER A 326 -17.76 44.52 1.36
N GLU A 327 -16.99 43.44 1.34
CA GLU A 327 -16.16 43.01 2.47
C GLU A 327 -14.70 43.46 2.33
N LYS A 328 -14.05 43.65 3.49
CA LYS A 328 -12.62 43.93 3.54
C LYS A 328 -11.83 42.68 3.14
N PRO A 329 -10.70 42.81 2.42
CA PRO A 329 -9.89 41.67 1.96
C PRO A 329 -9.40 40.75 3.10
N ILE A 330 -9.33 41.27 4.33
CA ILE A 330 -9.15 40.50 5.55
C ILE A 330 -10.27 40.88 6.51
N SER A 331 -11.14 39.93 6.84
CA SER A 331 -12.22 40.15 7.80
C SER A 331 -11.74 39.90 9.22
N LEU A 332 -11.85 40.91 10.09
CA LEU A 332 -11.51 40.81 11.51
C LEU A 332 -12.59 40.13 12.35
N THR A 333 -13.78 39.90 11.78
CA THR A 333 -14.91 39.23 12.44
C THR A 333 -14.91 37.72 12.23
N ARG A 334 -14.04 37.18 11.36
CA ARG A 334 -13.93 35.75 11.04
C ARG A 334 -12.64 35.15 11.62
N SER A 335 -12.70 33.92 12.12
CA SER A 335 -11.57 33.21 12.76
C SER A 335 -11.13 31.99 11.94
N GLY A 336 -9.84 31.65 11.97
CA GLY A 336 -9.26 30.49 11.27
C GLY A 336 -8.92 30.74 9.79
N GLU A 337 -9.01 29.69 8.97
CA GLU A 337 -8.62 29.68 7.54
C GLU A 337 -9.51 30.56 6.64
N HIS A 338 -10.67 31.00 7.14
CA HIS A 338 -11.62 31.84 6.40
C HIS A 338 -11.36 33.35 6.56
N ARG A 339 -10.22 33.74 7.17
CA ARG A 339 -9.85 35.16 7.36
C ARG A 339 -9.59 35.90 6.04
N SER A 340 -9.09 35.18 5.04
CA SER A 340 -8.79 35.71 3.70
C SER A 340 -10.03 35.62 2.83
N LEU A 341 -10.40 36.73 2.20
CA LEU A 341 -11.50 36.77 1.22
C LEU A 341 -11.28 35.76 0.07
N ALA A 342 -10.02 35.53 -0.33
CA ALA A 342 -9.70 34.55 -1.36
C ALA A 342 -10.02 33.11 -0.94
N THR A 343 -9.67 32.71 0.29
CA THR A 343 -9.99 31.37 0.80
C THR A 343 -11.49 31.18 0.99
N HIS A 344 -12.18 32.21 1.50
CA HIS A 344 -13.63 32.17 1.63
C HIS A 344 -14.33 32.07 0.26
N PHE A 345 -13.90 32.85 -0.71
CA PHE A 345 -14.43 32.83 -2.06
C PHE A 345 -14.23 31.48 -2.76
N MET A 346 -13.03 30.88 -2.63
CA MET A 346 -12.77 29.57 -3.21
C MET A 346 -13.72 28.49 -2.68
N LEU A 347 -13.94 28.46 -1.36
CA LEU A 347 -14.88 27.52 -0.72
C LEU A 347 -16.33 27.75 -1.18
N ALA A 348 -16.79 29.01 -1.18
CA ALA A 348 -18.16 29.32 -1.60
C ALA A 348 -18.44 28.98 -3.08
N MET A 349 -17.42 29.07 -3.93
CA MET A 349 -17.52 28.66 -5.33
C MET A 349 -17.53 27.14 -5.51
N GLU A 350 -16.79 26.39 -4.69
CA GLU A 350 -16.84 24.91 -4.66
C GLU A 350 -18.20 24.39 -4.15
N GLU A 351 -18.77 25.06 -3.16
CA GLU A 351 -20.07 24.73 -2.57
C GLU A 351 -21.27 25.22 -3.43
N GLY A 352 -21.00 25.96 -4.52
CA GLY A 352 -22.04 26.50 -5.41
C GLY A 352 -22.81 27.70 -4.83
N GLU A 353 -22.33 28.28 -3.74
CA GLU A 353 -22.95 29.37 -2.98
C GLU A 353 -22.36 30.76 -3.35
N LEU A 354 -22.00 31.00 -4.60
CA LEU A 354 -21.39 32.25 -5.07
C LEU A 354 -22.19 33.53 -4.67
N ILE A 355 -23.52 33.43 -4.62
CA ILE A 355 -24.41 34.56 -4.26
C ILE A 355 -24.20 35.01 -2.81
N SER A 356 -23.69 34.14 -1.93
CA SER A 356 -23.40 34.49 -0.53
C SER A 356 -22.19 35.42 -0.37
N VAL A 357 -21.31 35.49 -1.37
CA VAL A 357 -20.04 36.27 -1.34
C VAL A 357 -20.12 37.57 -2.14
N ILE A 358 -21.05 37.68 -3.09
CA ILE A 358 -21.24 38.86 -3.95
C ILE A 358 -22.25 39.83 -3.32
N ASP A 359 -21.99 41.14 -3.39
CA ASP A 359 -22.92 42.16 -2.87
C ASP A 359 -24.28 42.09 -3.59
N TYR A 360 -25.35 41.88 -2.82
CA TYR A 360 -26.74 41.83 -3.30
C TYR A 360 -27.16 43.10 -4.06
N ARG A 361 -26.45 44.23 -3.88
CA ARG A 361 -26.71 45.50 -4.56
C ARG A 361 -26.22 45.53 -6.01
N ILE A 362 -25.35 44.60 -6.42
CA ILE A 362 -24.83 44.48 -7.80
C ILE A 362 -25.68 43.50 -8.62
N VAL A 363 -26.53 42.70 -7.96
CA VAL A 363 -27.34 41.66 -8.62
C VAL A 363 -28.63 42.25 -9.18
N ASN A 364 -28.56 42.83 -10.38
CA ASN A 364 -29.71 42.90 -11.28
C ASN A 364 -29.74 41.64 -12.16
N ASP A 365 -30.92 41.10 -12.47
CA ASP A 365 -31.08 39.84 -13.22
C ASP A 365 -30.32 39.83 -14.58
N GLY A 366 -30.10 40.99 -15.18
CA GLY A 366 -29.34 41.13 -16.44
C GLY A 366 -27.81 40.99 -16.31
N ALA A 367 -27.22 41.13 -15.13
CA ALA A 367 -25.77 41.10 -14.90
C ALA A 367 -25.27 39.78 -14.27
N ARG A 368 -26.19 38.86 -13.93
CA ARG A 368 -25.87 37.61 -13.22
C ARG A 368 -24.92 36.70 -13.99
N GLY A 369 -25.06 36.63 -15.32
CA GLY A 369 -24.17 35.83 -16.17
C GLY A 369 -22.73 36.36 -16.21
N GLU A 370 -22.57 37.68 -16.23
CA GLU A 370 -21.25 38.34 -16.23
C GLU A 370 -20.54 38.15 -14.88
N LEU A 371 -21.28 38.26 -13.78
CA LEU A 371 -20.75 38.02 -12.44
C LEU A 371 -20.24 36.58 -12.27
N ILE A 372 -20.98 35.60 -12.77
CA ILE A 372 -20.54 34.19 -12.76
C ILE A 372 -19.28 34.00 -13.62
N ALA A 373 -19.21 34.64 -14.79
CA ALA A 373 -18.04 34.56 -15.66
C ALA A 373 -16.78 35.18 -15.01
N ILE A 374 -16.93 36.35 -14.38
CA ILE A 374 -15.84 37.02 -13.65
C ILE A 374 -15.40 36.18 -12.44
N ALA A 375 -16.35 35.60 -11.70
CA ALA A 375 -16.06 34.74 -10.57
C ALA A 375 -15.28 33.48 -10.97
N ASN A 376 -15.68 32.84 -12.09
CA ASN A 376 -14.95 31.70 -12.64
C ASN A 376 -13.53 32.08 -13.08
N LEU A 377 -13.35 33.25 -13.70
CA LEU A 377 -12.03 33.73 -14.06
C LEU A 377 -11.16 34.01 -12.82
N ALA A 378 -11.73 34.60 -11.77
CA ALA A 378 -11.05 34.81 -10.50
C ALA A 378 -10.64 33.50 -9.82
N MET A 379 -11.49 32.45 -9.87
CA MET A 379 -11.16 31.12 -9.38
C MET A 379 -9.94 30.52 -10.10
N GLN A 380 -9.89 30.65 -11.43
CA GLN A 380 -8.73 30.17 -12.21
C GLN A 380 -7.45 30.93 -11.83
N CYS A 381 -7.54 32.24 -11.61
CA CYS A 381 -6.40 33.05 -11.17
C CYS A 381 -5.92 32.70 -9.75
N LEU A 382 -6.82 32.27 -8.86
CA LEU A 382 -6.52 31.88 -7.48
C LEU A 382 -6.02 30.44 -7.32
N ASN A 383 -5.92 29.67 -8.41
CA ASN A 383 -5.55 28.25 -8.36
C ASN A 383 -4.25 28.04 -7.57
N LEU A 384 -4.24 27.15 -6.58
CA LEU A 384 -3.04 26.87 -5.77
C LEU A 384 -1.88 26.34 -6.62
N ASN A 385 -2.18 25.70 -7.74
CA ASN A 385 -1.20 25.29 -8.73
C ASN A 385 -1.00 26.40 -9.79
N GLY A 386 0.19 27.01 -9.77
CA GLY A 386 0.54 28.10 -10.69
C GLY A 386 0.48 27.74 -12.18
N LYS A 387 0.60 26.45 -12.54
CA LYS A 387 0.48 25.99 -13.94
C LYS A 387 -0.95 26.04 -14.48
N ASN A 388 -1.93 26.00 -13.58
CA ASN A 388 -3.35 26.05 -13.92
C ASN A 388 -3.90 27.49 -13.90
N ARG A 389 -3.06 28.47 -13.52
CA ARG A 389 -3.44 29.88 -13.56
C ARG A 389 -3.33 30.39 -14.99
N PRO A 390 -4.34 31.12 -15.48
CA PRO A 390 -4.26 31.76 -16.77
C PRO A 390 -3.15 32.82 -16.76
N THR A 391 -2.54 33.02 -17.91
CA THR A 391 -1.62 34.12 -18.15
C THR A 391 -2.37 35.44 -18.17
N MET A 392 -1.69 36.55 -17.86
CA MET A 392 -2.32 37.88 -17.90
C MET A 392 -2.88 38.25 -19.28
N LYS A 393 -2.34 37.68 -20.35
CA LYS A 393 -2.86 37.85 -21.71
C LYS A 393 -4.22 37.16 -21.88
N GLU A 394 -4.38 35.96 -21.32
CA GLU A 394 -5.65 35.22 -21.32
C GLU A 394 -6.67 35.90 -20.41
N VAL A 395 -6.26 36.35 -19.22
CA VAL A 395 -7.14 37.11 -18.31
C VAL A 395 -7.66 38.39 -18.97
N ALA A 396 -6.79 39.17 -19.62
CA ALA A 396 -7.21 40.38 -20.33
C ALA A 396 -8.14 40.07 -21.51
N SER A 397 -7.83 39.02 -22.28
CA SER A 397 -8.68 38.57 -23.39
C SER A 397 -10.07 38.15 -22.91
N GLU A 398 -10.14 37.44 -21.78
CA GLU A 398 -11.41 36.94 -21.24
C GLU A 398 -12.25 38.07 -20.61
N LEU A 399 -11.61 39.03 -19.95
CA LEU A 399 -12.31 40.22 -19.45
C LEU A 399 -12.86 41.09 -20.58
N GLU A 400 -12.12 41.27 -21.68
CA GLU A 400 -12.65 41.97 -22.86
C GLU A 400 -13.81 41.20 -23.51
N ARG A 401 -13.75 39.86 -23.53
CA ARG A 401 -14.86 39.01 -23.98
C ARG A 401 -16.12 39.21 -23.12
N ILE A 402 -15.98 39.22 -21.80
CA ILE A 402 -17.08 39.47 -20.85
C ILE A 402 -17.63 40.89 -20.99
N ARG A 403 -16.77 41.88 -21.31
CA ARG A 403 -17.21 43.26 -21.55
C ARG A 403 -18.03 43.40 -22.84
N MET A 404 -17.64 42.69 -23.91
CA MET A 404 -18.30 42.78 -25.21
C MET A 404 -19.73 42.18 -25.22
N THR A 405 -20.07 41.32 -24.27
CA THR A 405 -21.44 40.79 -24.15
C THR A 405 -22.47 41.83 -23.68
N HIS A 406 -22.04 43.03 -23.26
CA HIS A 406 -22.90 44.10 -22.75
C HIS A 406 -23.28 45.17 -23.77
N VAL A 407 -23.00 45.00 -25.07
CA VAL A 407 -23.41 45.99 -26.09
C VAL A 407 -24.83 45.68 -26.59
N PRO A 408 -25.85 46.51 -26.30
CA PRO A 408 -27.18 46.34 -26.87
C PRO A 408 -27.11 46.78 -28.34
N THR A 409 -27.16 45.83 -29.26
CA THR A 409 -27.26 46.12 -30.70
C THR A 409 -28.62 46.71 -31.03
N ASN A 410 -28.69 48.04 -31.18
CA ASN A 410 -29.80 48.74 -31.80
C ASN A 410 -29.45 49.10 -33.26
N ILE A 411 -30.21 48.49 -34.18
CA ILE A 411 -30.72 48.97 -35.47
C ILE A 411 -29.73 49.18 -36.65
N GLY A 412 -30.04 48.52 -37.77
CA GLY A 412 -29.68 49.00 -39.11
C GLY A 412 -29.80 47.98 -40.25
N ASN A 413 -31.00 47.78 -40.78
CA ASN A 413 -31.34 46.98 -41.98
C ASN A 413 -30.41 47.22 -43.19
N SER A 414 -30.11 46.15 -43.93
CA SER A 414 -30.05 46.19 -45.40
C SER A 414 -30.33 44.80 -46.00
N LYS A 415 -31.41 44.73 -46.78
CA LYS A 415 -31.83 43.60 -47.63
C LYS A 415 -30.92 43.52 -48.86
N TYR A 416 -30.62 42.30 -49.34
CA TYR A 416 -30.58 41.99 -50.78
C TYR A 416 -30.94 40.51 -51.00
N ASN A 417 -31.96 40.30 -51.85
CA ASN A 417 -32.45 39.02 -52.38
C ASN A 417 -31.69 38.65 -53.67
N VAL A 418 -31.46 37.35 -53.89
CA VAL A 418 -31.45 36.59 -55.17
C VAL A 418 -31.54 35.11 -54.74
N GLY A 419 -32.34 34.17 -55.23
CA GLY A 419 -33.22 34.01 -56.39
C GLY A 419 -33.27 32.49 -56.63
N GLU A 420 -34.47 31.90 -56.65
CA GLU A 420 -34.75 30.47 -56.82
C GLU A 420 -34.43 29.96 -58.23
N ASP A 421 -34.16 28.66 -58.38
CA ASP A 421 -34.75 27.78 -59.41
C ASP A 421 -34.31 26.30 -59.19
N GLU A 422 -35.25 25.48 -58.73
CA GLU A 422 -35.41 24.04 -59.05
C GLU A 422 -36.40 23.96 -60.25
N PRO A 423 -36.78 22.82 -60.90
CA PRO A 423 -36.79 21.42 -60.44
C PRO A 423 -36.51 20.36 -61.54
N ILE A 424 -36.81 19.08 -61.25
CA ILE A 424 -37.38 17.97 -62.08
C ILE A 424 -36.79 16.65 -61.56
N MET A 425 -37.47 15.53 -61.27
CA MET A 425 -38.85 14.98 -61.31
C MET A 425 -38.75 13.75 -60.35
N LEU A 426 -39.76 13.25 -59.63
CA LEU A 426 -41.15 12.93 -59.94
C LEU A 426 -41.87 12.60 -58.63
#